data_AF-J3KS28-F1
#
_entry.id   AF-J3KS28-F1
#
_cell.length_a   1.000
_cell.length_b   1.000
_cell.length_c   1.000
_cell.angle_alpha   90.00
_cell.angle_beta   90.00
_cell.angle_gamma   90.00
#
_symmetry.space_group_name_H-M   'P 1'
#
loop_
_entity.id
_entity.type
_entity.pdbx_description
1 polymer ?
#
loop_
_entity_poly.entity_id
_entity_poly.type
_entity_poly.pdbx_seq_one_letter_code
_entity_poly.pdbx_strand_id
1 'polypeptide(L)'
;MDEGGCSQAAPAFAEGAGLGSGAPALSGSCLLTSGRCRCHRHRTALSIHPPLARPLFWSQFLLHHSHEADSLQKEEARLPQTKEEAALLSQEFAEAWGQKAKELYEPIWQNFTDPQLRRIIGAVRTLGSANLPLAKRQQYNALLSNMSRIYSTAKVCLPNKTATCWSLDPDLTNILASSRSYAMLLFAWEGWHNAAGIPLKPLYEDFTALSNEAYKQDGFTDTGAYWRSWYNSPTFEDDLEHLYQQLEPLYLNLHAFVRRALHRRYGDRYINLRGPIPAHLLGDMWAQSWENIYDMVVPFPDKPNLDVTSTMLQ
;
A
#
# COMPACT_ATOMS: atom_id res chain seq x y z
N MET A 1 41.60 -4.14 50.03
CA MET A 1 40.18 -3.79 50.20
C MET A 1 39.70 -3.29 48.86
N ASP A 2 38.79 -4.06 48.28
CA ASP A 2 37.95 -3.88 47.09
C ASP A 2 38.60 -3.69 45.71
N GLU A 3 39.01 -4.81 45.10
CA GLU A 3 38.95 -5.00 43.65
C GLU A 3 37.54 -5.52 43.27
N GLY A 4 36.63 -4.60 42.96
CA GLY A 4 35.30 -4.91 42.42
C GLY A 4 35.41 -5.30 40.94
N GLY A 5 35.46 -6.61 40.67
CA GLY A 5 35.40 -7.16 39.31
C GLY A 5 34.08 -6.82 38.59
N CYS A 6 34.16 -6.54 37.29
CA CYS A 6 33.01 -6.46 36.39
C CYS A 6 32.28 -7.82 36.31
N SER A 7 31.42 -8.09 37.30
CA SER A 7 30.46 -9.17 37.25
C SER A 7 29.12 -8.60 36.80
N GLN A 8 28.78 -8.83 35.54
CA GLN A 8 27.41 -9.13 35.11
C GLN A 8 27.49 -9.75 33.71
N ALA A 9 27.32 -11.07 33.68
CA ALA A 9 27.20 -11.86 32.48
C ALA A 9 25.96 -11.42 31.70
N ALA A 10 26.16 -10.87 30.51
CA ALA A 10 25.07 -10.63 29.56
C ALA A 10 24.94 -11.87 28.65
N PRO A 11 23.72 -12.42 28.47
CA PRO A 11 23.54 -13.72 27.82
C PRO A 11 24.08 -13.69 26.39
N ALA A 12 24.67 -14.82 25.98
CA ALA A 12 25.12 -15.08 24.63
C ALA A 12 23.91 -15.31 23.72
N PHE A 13 24.05 -14.95 22.43
CA PHE A 13 23.15 -15.46 21.38
C PHE A 13 23.35 -16.99 21.34
N ALA A 14 22.41 -17.75 21.89
CA ALA A 14 22.38 -19.19 21.75
C ALA A 14 21.54 -19.55 20.51
N GLU A 15 22.08 -20.43 19.69
CA GLU A 15 21.44 -21.02 18.51
C GLU A 15 20.07 -21.59 18.86
N GLY A 16 19.06 -21.24 18.06
CA GLY A 16 17.69 -21.68 18.27
C GLY A 16 16.77 -21.36 17.09
N ALA A 17 17.26 -21.52 15.86
CA ALA A 17 16.42 -21.64 14.68
C ALA A 17 17.18 -22.52 13.68
N GLY A 18 16.67 -23.72 13.43
CA GLY A 18 17.27 -24.73 12.55
C GLY A 18 17.25 -24.30 11.09
N LEU A 19 18.13 -23.37 10.72
CA LEU A 19 18.58 -23.14 9.35
C LEU A 19 19.97 -23.76 9.22
N GLY A 20 20.12 -24.68 8.28
CA GLY A 20 21.26 -25.59 8.13
C GLY A 20 22.63 -24.92 8.23
N SER A 21 23.45 -25.53 9.09
CA SER A 21 24.92 -25.53 9.18
C SER A 21 25.69 -24.47 8.37
N GLY A 22 26.18 -23.43 9.06
CA GLY A 22 27.21 -22.54 8.51
C GLY A 22 27.41 -21.17 9.18
N ALA A 23 26.88 -20.90 10.38
CA ALA A 23 27.08 -19.61 11.06
C ALA A 23 28.31 -19.65 12.00
N PRO A 24 29.20 -18.64 11.99
CA PRO A 24 30.32 -18.57 12.93
C PRO A 24 29.80 -18.22 14.34
N ALA A 25 30.26 -18.98 15.34
CA ALA A 25 29.93 -18.76 16.75
C ALA A 25 30.36 -17.35 17.22
N LEU A 26 29.42 -16.57 17.77
CA LEU A 26 29.69 -15.23 18.30
C LEU A 26 30.11 -15.32 19.79
N SER A 27 31.40 -15.54 20.06
CA SER A 27 31.97 -15.25 21.38
C SER A 27 32.34 -13.76 21.44
N GLY A 28 31.74 -13.02 22.38
CA GLY A 28 32.03 -11.60 22.59
C GLY A 28 33.09 -11.43 23.67
N SER A 29 34.26 -10.87 23.32
CA SER A 29 35.28 -10.49 24.31
C SER A 29 35.15 -9.02 24.70
N CYS A 30 35.14 -8.72 26.00
CA CYS A 30 35.33 -7.36 26.52
C CYS A 30 36.83 -7.11 26.72
N LEU A 31 37.39 -6.09 26.06
CA LEU A 31 38.78 -5.69 26.23
C LEU A 31 38.87 -4.42 27.08
N LEU A 32 39.62 -4.51 28.18
CA LEU A 32 40.03 -3.37 29.00
C LEU A 32 41.12 -2.61 28.25
N THR A 33 40.80 -1.39 27.80
CA THR A 33 41.82 -0.43 27.36
C THR A 33 41.62 0.85 28.16
N SER A 34 42.67 1.29 28.87
CA SER A 34 42.72 2.59 29.57
C SER A 34 41.57 2.86 30.57
N GLY A 35 41.22 1.89 31.41
CA GLY A 35 40.28 2.12 32.53
C GLY A 35 38.83 2.42 32.14
N ARG A 36 38.43 2.20 30.88
CA ARG A 36 37.03 2.28 30.43
C ARG A 36 36.59 0.93 29.86
N CYS A 37 35.50 0.37 30.38
CA CYS A 37 34.82 -0.76 29.76
C CYS A 37 34.15 -0.29 28.46
N ARG A 38 34.59 -0.80 27.31
CA ARG A 38 33.94 -0.58 26.01
C ARG A 38 33.29 -1.89 25.53
N CYS A 39 31.98 -1.99 25.66
CA CYS A 39 31.21 -3.10 25.12
C CYS A 39 30.88 -2.85 23.64
N HIS A 40 31.45 -3.63 22.72
CA HIS A 40 31.19 -3.53 21.27
C HIS A 40 29.83 -4.09 20.81
N ARG A 41 28.92 -4.43 21.74
CA ARG A 41 27.73 -5.29 21.51
C ARG A 41 26.61 -4.68 20.67
N HIS A 42 26.46 -3.35 20.60
CA HIS A 42 25.35 -2.73 19.87
C HIS A 42 25.54 -2.64 18.35
N ARG A 43 26.79 -2.71 17.87
CA ARG A 43 27.10 -2.56 16.43
C ARG A 43 26.82 -3.82 15.62
N THR A 44 26.75 -4.99 16.25
CA THR A 44 26.70 -6.28 15.55
C THR A 44 25.29 -6.66 15.06
N ALA A 45 24.23 -6.42 15.83
CA ALA A 45 22.88 -6.79 15.40
C ALA A 45 22.42 -5.98 14.17
N LEU A 46 22.61 -4.67 14.18
CA LEU A 46 22.29 -3.81 13.03
C LEU A 46 23.23 -3.97 11.84
N SER A 47 24.47 -4.46 12.02
CA SER A 47 25.31 -4.82 10.87
C SER A 47 24.86 -6.11 10.18
N ILE A 48 24.13 -6.97 10.88
CA ILE A 48 23.67 -8.28 10.39
C ILE A 48 22.26 -8.19 9.76
N HIS A 49 21.40 -7.26 10.22
CA HIS A 49 20.06 -7.12 9.65
C HIS A 49 20.06 -6.79 8.13
N PRO A 50 20.76 -5.74 7.62
CA PRO A 50 20.74 -5.41 6.20
C PRO A 50 21.18 -6.53 5.25
N PRO A 51 22.25 -7.30 5.50
CA PRO A 51 22.65 -8.39 4.59
C PRO A 51 21.68 -9.58 4.57
N LEU A 52 20.90 -9.81 5.64
CA LEU A 52 19.87 -10.85 5.66
C LEU A 52 18.52 -10.37 5.12
N ALA A 53 18.18 -9.11 5.36
CA ALA A 53 16.96 -8.48 4.84
C ALA A 53 16.97 -8.41 3.31
N ARG A 54 18.08 -7.99 2.69
CA ARG A 54 18.19 -7.79 1.23
C ARG A 54 17.76 -9.00 0.39
N PRO A 55 18.29 -10.21 0.58
CA PRO A 55 17.90 -11.36 -0.23
C PRO A 55 16.44 -11.78 0.00
N LEU A 56 15.92 -11.65 1.22
CA LEU A 56 14.51 -11.95 1.53
C LEU A 56 13.55 -10.97 0.85
N PHE A 57 13.81 -9.67 0.96
CA PHE A 57 12.99 -8.67 0.27
C PHE A 57 13.09 -8.79 -1.24
N TRP A 58 14.25 -9.20 -1.77
CA TRP A 58 14.43 -9.46 -3.19
C TRP A 58 13.61 -10.66 -3.67
N SER A 59 13.60 -11.78 -2.93
CA SER A 59 12.79 -12.95 -3.30
C SER A 59 11.29 -12.64 -3.20
N GLN A 60 10.86 -11.93 -2.15
CA GLN A 60 9.47 -11.48 -2.02
C GLN A 60 9.06 -10.58 -3.18
N PHE A 61 9.92 -9.63 -3.57
CA PHE A 61 9.69 -8.74 -4.70
C PHE A 61 9.53 -9.52 -6.01
N LEU A 62 10.43 -10.46 -6.30
CA LEU A 62 10.35 -11.27 -7.52
C LEU A 62 9.05 -12.06 -7.63
N LEU A 63 8.59 -12.66 -6.52
CA LEU A 63 7.33 -13.43 -6.47
C LEU A 63 6.10 -12.53 -6.59
N HIS A 64 6.17 -11.32 -6.03
CA HIS A 64 5.09 -10.34 -6.20
C HIS A 64 5.01 -9.89 -7.66
N HIS A 65 6.15 -9.54 -8.24
CA HIS A 65 6.23 -9.11 -9.64
C HIS A 65 5.78 -10.20 -10.60
N SER A 66 6.17 -11.47 -10.39
CA SER A 66 5.72 -12.56 -11.25
C SER A 66 4.21 -12.78 -11.16
N HIS A 67 3.62 -12.70 -9.97
CA HIS A 67 2.17 -12.80 -9.80
C HIS A 67 1.41 -11.64 -10.47
N GLU A 68 1.96 -10.42 -10.45
CA GLU A 68 1.32 -9.26 -11.08
C GLU A 68 1.49 -9.24 -12.60
N ALA A 69 2.64 -9.66 -13.10
CA ALA A 69 2.95 -9.67 -14.53
C ALA A 69 2.34 -10.88 -15.27
N ASP A 70 2.24 -12.03 -14.60
CA ASP A 70 1.85 -13.29 -15.22
C ASP A 70 0.38 -13.63 -14.93
N SER A 71 -0.53 -12.93 -15.62
CA SER A 71 -1.96 -13.27 -15.64
C SER A 71 -2.28 -14.39 -16.65
N LEU A 72 -1.29 -15.21 -17.06
CA LEU A 72 -1.48 -16.31 -18.01
C LEU A 72 -2.00 -17.57 -17.29
N GLN A 73 -3.18 -18.02 -17.73
CA GLN A 73 -4.08 -19.04 -17.16
C GLN A 73 -3.50 -20.40 -16.72
N LYS A 74 -2.21 -20.71 -16.92
CA LYS A 74 -1.61 -22.02 -16.55
C LYS A 74 -0.85 -22.00 -15.21
N GLU A 75 -0.44 -20.84 -14.72
CA GLU A 75 0.37 -20.71 -13.49
C GLU A 75 -0.42 -20.10 -12.31
N GLU A 76 -1.66 -19.67 -12.60
CA GLU A 76 -2.61 -19.00 -11.70
C GLU A 76 -3.00 -19.82 -10.45
N ALA A 77 -2.82 -21.14 -10.46
CA ALA A 77 -3.12 -22.00 -9.31
C ALA A 77 -1.98 -22.13 -8.29
N ARG A 78 -0.71 -21.95 -8.69
CA ARG A 78 0.45 -22.09 -7.78
C ARG A 78 0.96 -20.75 -7.27
N LEU A 79 0.96 -19.72 -8.13
CA LEU A 79 1.51 -18.40 -7.80
C LEU A 79 0.89 -17.73 -6.57
N PRO A 80 -0.44 -17.82 -6.30
CA PRO A 80 -1.02 -17.23 -5.10
C PRO A 80 -0.47 -17.87 -3.82
N GLN A 81 -0.36 -19.20 -3.79
CA GLN A 81 0.20 -19.93 -2.64
C GLN A 81 1.67 -19.57 -2.41
N THR A 82 2.46 -19.46 -3.47
CA THR A 82 3.89 -19.09 -3.37
C THR A 82 4.08 -17.64 -2.91
N LYS A 83 3.19 -16.72 -3.31
CA LYS A 83 3.18 -15.32 -2.85
C LYS A 83 2.79 -15.21 -1.37
N GLU A 84 1.79 -15.96 -0.93
CA GLU A 84 1.36 -16.00 0.47
C GLU A 84 2.44 -16.62 1.38
N GLU A 85 3.12 -17.68 0.93
CA GLU A 85 4.27 -18.29 1.62
C GLU A 85 5.45 -17.30 1.77
N ALA A 86 5.78 -16.56 0.71
CA ALA A 86 6.83 -15.53 0.78
C ALA A 86 6.45 -14.37 1.72
N ALA A 87 5.17 -13.99 1.76
CA ALA A 87 4.67 -13.02 2.72
C ALA A 87 4.79 -13.53 4.17
N LEU A 88 4.48 -14.81 4.42
CA LEU A 88 4.67 -15.45 5.74
C LEU A 88 6.14 -15.45 6.15
N LEU A 89 7.06 -15.84 5.26
CA LEU A 89 8.50 -15.81 5.54
C LEU A 89 8.99 -14.40 5.90
N SER A 90 8.46 -13.38 5.21
CA SER A 90 8.78 -11.97 5.48
C SER A 90 8.22 -11.52 6.84
N GLN A 91 7.03 -12.01 7.22
CA GLN A 91 6.44 -11.75 8.53
C GLN A 91 7.20 -12.47 9.66
N GLU A 92 7.68 -13.70 9.46
CA GLU A 92 8.55 -14.41 10.40
C GLU A 92 9.86 -13.65 10.64
N PHE A 93 10.47 -13.14 9.56
CA PHE A 93 11.66 -12.29 9.65
C PHE A 93 11.36 -11.00 10.42
N ALA A 94 10.28 -10.29 10.06
CA ALA A 94 9.89 -9.05 10.73
C ALA A 94 9.59 -9.26 12.22
N GLU A 95 8.91 -10.35 12.57
CA GLU A 95 8.66 -10.74 13.97
C GLU A 95 9.96 -10.99 14.72
N ALA A 96 10.85 -11.84 14.20
CA ALA A 96 12.08 -12.21 14.89
C ALA A 96 12.97 -10.98 15.19
N TRP A 97 13.16 -10.12 14.19
CA TRP A 97 13.97 -8.91 14.34
C TRP A 97 13.27 -7.82 15.13
N GLY A 98 11.97 -7.65 14.94
CA GLY A 98 11.17 -6.66 15.66
C GLY A 98 11.04 -6.98 17.14
N GLN A 99 10.78 -8.24 17.51
CA GLN A 99 10.77 -8.69 18.90
C GLN A 99 12.15 -8.51 19.53
N LYS A 100 13.23 -8.85 18.82
CA LYS A 100 14.58 -8.63 19.35
C LYS A 100 14.89 -7.15 19.56
N ALA A 101 14.42 -6.28 18.67
CA ALA A 101 14.57 -4.83 18.81
C ALA A 101 13.79 -4.30 20.02
N LYS A 102 12.54 -4.75 20.22
CA LYS A 102 11.72 -4.39 21.40
C LYS A 102 12.40 -4.90 22.69
N GLU A 103 12.80 -6.17 22.76
CA GLU A 103 13.48 -6.77 23.93
C GLU A 103 14.70 -5.95 24.38
N LEU A 104 15.56 -5.55 23.43
CA LEU A 104 16.82 -4.88 23.75
C LEU A 104 16.67 -3.37 23.95
N TYR A 105 15.72 -2.72 23.28
CA TYR A 105 15.74 -1.26 23.09
C TYR A 105 14.43 -0.55 23.42
N GLU A 106 13.33 -1.24 23.73
CA GLU A 106 12.02 -0.61 23.97
C GLU A 106 12.07 0.58 24.96
N PRO A 107 12.79 0.52 26.10
CA PRO A 107 12.84 1.64 27.04
C PRO A 107 13.74 2.81 26.61
N ILE A 108 14.62 2.61 25.61
CA ILE A 108 15.75 3.53 25.35
C ILE A 108 15.93 3.96 23.88
N TRP A 109 15.21 3.36 22.92
CA TRP A 109 15.47 3.55 21.49
C TRP A 109 15.33 5.00 21.02
N GLN A 110 14.45 5.78 21.63
CA GLN A 110 14.24 7.20 21.31
C GLN A 110 15.44 8.08 21.71
N ASN A 111 16.27 7.62 22.64
CA ASN A 111 17.37 8.39 23.22
C ASN A 111 18.72 8.17 22.52
N PHE A 112 18.80 7.32 21.49
CA PHE A 112 20.06 7.13 20.77
C PHE A 112 20.51 8.45 20.15
N THR A 113 21.79 8.81 20.26
CA THR A 113 22.31 10.07 19.71
C THR A 113 22.23 10.11 18.18
N ASP A 114 22.45 8.98 17.52
CA ASP A 114 22.44 8.87 16.05
C ASP A 114 21.00 8.88 15.49
N PRO A 115 20.61 9.91 14.70
CA PRO A 115 19.28 10.00 14.13
C PRO A 115 18.96 8.91 13.11
N GLN A 116 19.95 8.40 12.36
CA GLN A 116 19.73 7.31 11.42
C GLN A 116 19.43 6.01 12.17
N LEU A 117 20.19 5.75 13.23
CA LEU A 117 19.97 4.58 14.09
C LEU A 117 18.57 4.61 14.73
N ARG A 118 18.13 5.78 15.23
CA ARG A 118 16.75 5.95 15.76
C ARG A 118 15.69 5.60 14.72
N ARG A 119 15.86 6.05 13.47
CA ARG A 119 14.93 5.75 12.38
C ARG A 119 14.91 4.27 12.02
N ILE A 120 16.08 3.64 11.90
CA ILE A 120 16.18 2.21 11.55
C ILE A 120 15.54 1.36 12.65
N ILE A 121 15.87 1.61 13.93
CA ILE A 121 15.28 0.86 15.03
C ILE A 121 13.78 1.14 15.15
N GLY A 122 13.34 2.39 14.96
CA GLY A 122 11.93 2.75 14.90
C GLY A 122 11.15 1.97 13.82
N ALA A 123 11.74 1.78 12.64
CA ALA A 123 11.16 0.98 11.58
C ALA A 123 11.15 -0.52 11.92
N VAL A 124 12.29 -1.09 12.33
CA VAL A 124 12.42 -2.53 12.62
C VAL A 124 11.51 -2.97 13.77
N ARG A 125 11.30 -2.13 14.79
CA ARG A 125 10.40 -2.45 15.92
C ARG A 125 8.92 -2.38 15.55
N THR A 126 8.55 -1.88 14.38
CA THR A 126 7.15 -1.87 13.92
C THR A 126 6.90 -3.14 13.14
N LEU A 127 6.15 -4.09 13.72
CA LEU A 127 5.94 -5.42 13.15
C LEU A 127 4.80 -5.43 12.12
N GLY A 128 3.80 -4.54 12.29
CA GLY A 128 2.60 -4.52 11.46
C GLY A 128 1.88 -5.86 11.49
N SER A 129 1.59 -6.44 10.32
CA SER A 129 0.90 -7.74 10.20
C SER A 129 1.65 -8.90 10.86
N ALA A 130 2.96 -8.77 11.11
CA ALA A 130 3.72 -9.74 11.88
C ALA A 130 3.35 -9.76 13.38
N ASN A 131 2.55 -8.82 13.91
CA ASN A 131 1.99 -8.95 15.26
C ASN A 131 0.84 -9.98 15.35
N LEU A 132 0.22 -10.35 14.22
CA LEU A 132 -0.88 -11.29 14.23
C LEU A 132 -0.39 -12.71 14.53
N PRO A 133 -1.17 -13.56 15.23
CA PRO A 133 -0.91 -15.00 15.31
C PRO A 133 -0.86 -15.64 13.92
N LEU A 134 -0.15 -16.76 13.76
CA LEU A 134 0.08 -17.41 12.46
C LEU A 134 -1.19 -17.62 11.63
N ALA A 135 -2.27 -18.14 12.21
CA ALA A 135 -3.54 -18.34 11.50
C ALA A 135 -4.14 -17.02 10.99
N LYS A 136 -4.03 -15.93 11.76
CA LYS A 136 -4.48 -14.59 11.35
C LYS A 136 -3.55 -13.96 10.31
N ARG A 137 -2.23 -14.24 10.33
CA ARG A 137 -1.30 -13.84 9.26
C ARG A 137 -1.67 -14.48 7.94
N GLN A 138 -1.94 -15.79 7.96
CA GLN A 138 -2.40 -16.53 6.79
C GLN A 138 -3.71 -15.95 6.24
N GLN A 139 -4.69 -15.72 7.11
CA GLN A 139 -5.94 -15.07 6.72
C GLN A 139 -5.71 -13.67 6.13
N TYR A 140 -4.87 -12.84 6.75
CA TYR A 140 -4.54 -11.50 6.27
C TYR A 140 -3.91 -11.53 4.87
N ASN A 141 -2.94 -12.43 4.65
CA ASN A 141 -2.27 -12.58 3.36
C ASN A 141 -3.24 -13.07 2.28
N ALA A 142 -4.09 -14.06 2.60
CA ALA A 142 -5.11 -14.58 1.69
C ALA A 142 -6.18 -13.52 1.35
N LEU A 143 -6.57 -12.67 2.31
CA LEU A 143 -7.49 -11.55 2.04
C LEU A 143 -6.90 -10.56 1.04
N LEU A 144 -5.64 -10.15 1.22
CA LEU A 144 -4.96 -9.26 0.29
C LEU A 144 -4.84 -9.87 -1.12
N SER A 145 -4.47 -11.15 -1.18
CA SER A 145 -4.38 -11.93 -2.43
C SER A 145 -5.73 -11.98 -3.14
N ASN A 146 -6.80 -12.33 -2.42
CA ASN A 146 -8.16 -12.42 -2.95
C ASN A 146 -8.71 -11.07 -3.41
N MET A 147 -8.52 -10.00 -2.64
CA MET A 147 -8.97 -8.66 -3.04
C MET A 147 -8.25 -8.19 -4.31
N SER A 148 -6.93 -8.40 -4.39
CA SER A 148 -6.13 -8.09 -5.58
C SER A 148 -6.64 -8.87 -6.81
N ARG A 149 -6.87 -10.18 -6.66
CA ARG A 149 -7.40 -11.04 -7.73
C ARG A 149 -8.80 -10.60 -8.18
N ILE A 150 -9.71 -10.32 -7.26
CA ILE A 150 -11.08 -9.88 -7.61
C ILE A 150 -11.00 -8.59 -8.41
N TYR A 151 -10.20 -7.63 -7.96
CA TYR A 151 -10.05 -6.36 -8.66
C TYR A 151 -9.44 -6.53 -10.06
N SER A 152 -8.36 -7.32 -10.22
CA SER A 152 -7.69 -7.48 -11.53
C SER A 152 -8.45 -8.36 -12.52
N THR A 153 -9.28 -9.29 -12.04
CA THR A 153 -9.99 -10.26 -12.89
C THR A 153 -11.48 -9.98 -13.07
N ALA A 154 -12.03 -8.99 -12.37
CA ALA A 154 -13.43 -8.58 -12.55
C ALA A 154 -13.70 -8.17 -14.00
N LYS A 155 -14.87 -8.59 -14.51
CA LYS A 155 -15.33 -8.26 -15.86
C LYS A 155 -16.79 -7.87 -15.85
N VAL A 156 -17.15 -6.99 -16.78
CA VAL A 156 -18.53 -6.53 -16.98
C VAL A 156 -19.07 -7.14 -18.26
N CYS A 157 -20.09 -7.99 -18.15
CA CYS A 157 -20.68 -8.70 -19.28
C CYS A 157 -21.96 -8.02 -19.76
N LEU A 158 -22.15 -7.97 -21.09
CA LEU A 158 -23.35 -7.37 -21.69
C LEU A 158 -24.62 -8.18 -21.36
N PRO A 159 -25.76 -7.50 -21.07
CA PRO A 159 -27.05 -8.17 -20.91
C PRO A 159 -27.39 -8.94 -22.19
N ASN A 160 -27.81 -10.20 -22.05
CA ASN A 160 -28.20 -11.10 -23.15
C ASN A 160 -27.06 -11.51 -24.12
N LYS A 161 -25.80 -11.13 -23.87
CA LYS A 161 -24.63 -11.60 -24.61
C LYS A 161 -23.54 -12.05 -23.63
N THR A 162 -23.78 -13.19 -22.97
CA THR A 162 -22.88 -13.77 -21.95
C THR A 162 -21.49 -14.13 -22.48
N ALA A 163 -21.28 -14.14 -23.80
CA ALA A 163 -19.98 -14.44 -24.41
C ALA A 163 -19.03 -13.22 -24.49
N THR A 164 -19.51 -12.00 -24.26
CA THR A 164 -18.67 -10.79 -24.37
C THR A 164 -18.63 -10.06 -23.03
N CYS A 165 -17.49 -10.14 -22.35
CA CYS A 165 -17.24 -9.46 -21.09
C CYS A 165 -16.01 -8.56 -21.22
N TRP A 166 -16.13 -7.33 -20.72
CA TRP A 166 -15.12 -6.29 -20.78
C TRP A 166 -14.29 -6.26 -19.50
N SER A 167 -12.97 -6.21 -19.63
CA SER A 167 -12.06 -5.95 -18.51
C SER A 167 -12.01 -4.45 -18.18
N LEU A 168 -11.53 -4.10 -16.97
CA LEU A 168 -11.31 -2.70 -16.62
C LEU A 168 -10.41 -2.01 -17.64
N ASP A 169 -9.21 -2.56 -17.81
CA ASP A 169 -8.22 -2.11 -18.77
C ASP A 169 -8.09 -3.17 -19.88
N PRO A 170 -8.20 -2.82 -21.19
CA PRO A 170 -8.47 -1.48 -21.72
C PRO A 170 -9.95 -1.17 -21.98
N ASP A 171 -10.84 -2.17 -21.94
CA ASP A 171 -12.19 -2.04 -22.49
C ASP A 171 -13.04 -0.97 -21.79
N LEU A 172 -13.22 -1.08 -20.46
CA LEU A 172 -14.06 -0.14 -19.71
C LEU A 172 -13.39 1.24 -19.63
N THR A 173 -12.06 1.30 -19.42
CA THR A 173 -11.29 2.54 -19.45
C THR A 173 -11.51 3.29 -20.77
N ASN A 174 -11.43 2.61 -21.91
CA ASN A 174 -11.68 3.20 -23.22
C ASN A 174 -13.13 3.67 -23.39
N ILE A 175 -14.11 2.91 -22.86
CA ILE A 175 -15.52 3.32 -22.89
C ILE A 175 -15.71 4.61 -22.08
N LEU A 176 -15.19 4.70 -20.86
CA LEU A 176 -15.31 5.89 -20.01
C LEU A 176 -14.58 7.10 -20.61
N ALA A 177 -13.41 6.89 -21.21
CA ALA A 177 -12.61 7.94 -21.81
C ALA A 177 -13.26 8.52 -23.08
N SER A 178 -13.74 7.67 -24.00
CA SER A 178 -14.12 8.09 -25.36
C SER A 178 -15.64 8.19 -25.60
N SER A 179 -16.45 7.41 -24.87
CA SER A 179 -17.90 7.42 -25.11
C SER A 179 -18.53 8.72 -24.65
N ARG A 180 -19.57 9.13 -25.36
CA ARG A 180 -20.43 10.27 -25.00
C ARG A 180 -21.90 9.85 -24.86
N SER A 181 -22.18 8.55 -24.81
CA SER A 181 -23.52 7.99 -24.58
C SER A 181 -23.75 7.83 -23.08
N TYR A 182 -24.72 8.56 -22.52
CA TYR A 182 -25.04 8.51 -21.09
C TYR A 182 -25.33 7.07 -20.63
N ALA A 183 -26.16 6.34 -21.37
CA ALA A 183 -26.53 4.96 -21.01
C ALA A 183 -25.35 3.99 -21.07
N MET A 184 -24.43 4.17 -22.03
CA MET A 184 -23.24 3.32 -22.15
C MET A 184 -22.26 3.57 -21.00
N LEU A 185 -22.03 4.85 -20.67
CA LEU A 185 -21.17 5.26 -19.56
C LEU A 185 -21.74 4.77 -18.23
N LEU A 186 -23.05 4.92 -18.03
CA LEU A 186 -23.75 4.41 -16.84
C LEU A 186 -23.61 2.89 -16.72
N PHE A 187 -23.83 2.15 -17.82
CA PHE A 187 -23.69 0.69 -17.83
C PHE A 187 -22.27 0.25 -17.43
N ALA A 188 -21.24 0.87 -18.01
CA ALA A 188 -19.85 0.54 -17.71
C ALA A 188 -19.50 0.87 -16.25
N TRP A 189 -19.89 2.05 -15.76
CA TRP A 189 -19.62 2.50 -14.40
C TRP A 189 -20.34 1.64 -13.35
N GLU A 190 -21.64 1.43 -13.51
CA GLU A 190 -22.45 0.61 -12.60
C GLU A 190 -22.00 -0.85 -12.64
N GLY A 191 -21.78 -1.39 -13.84
CA GLY A 191 -21.30 -2.74 -14.04
C GLY A 191 -19.98 -3.00 -13.31
N TRP A 192 -19.02 -2.08 -13.42
CA TRP A 192 -17.73 -2.21 -12.74
C TRP A 192 -17.87 -2.16 -11.22
N HIS A 193 -18.57 -1.16 -10.70
CA HIS A 193 -18.78 -1.01 -9.26
C HIS A 193 -19.54 -2.20 -8.66
N ASN A 194 -20.47 -2.81 -9.41
CA ASN A 194 -21.15 -4.02 -8.99
C ASN A 194 -20.23 -5.26 -9.04
N ALA A 195 -19.53 -5.47 -10.17
CA ALA A 195 -18.70 -6.65 -10.39
C ALA A 195 -17.50 -6.71 -9.44
N ALA A 196 -16.82 -5.59 -9.19
CA ALA A 196 -15.68 -5.52 -8.28
C ALA A 196 -16.12 -5.22 -6.83
N GLY A 197 -17.00 -4.23 -6.63
CA GLY A 197 -17.30 -3.71 -5.29
C GLY A 197 -18.11 -4.66 -4.40
N ILE A 198 -19.14 -5.32 -4.94
CA ILE A 198 -19.99 -6.24 -4.17
C ILE A 198 -19.18 -7.39 -3.53
N PRO A 199 -18.35 -8.14 -4.28
CA PRO A 199 -17.57 -9.23 -3.68
C PRO A 199 -16.40 -8.73 -2.81
N LEU A 200 -15.89 -7.51 -3.01
CA LEU A 200 -14.83 -6.94 -2.19
C LEU A 200 -15.29 -6.54 -0.78
N LYS A 201 -16.55 -6.11 -0.62
CA LYS A 201 -17.08 -5.59 0.64
C LYS A 201 -16.80 -6.49 1.87
N PRO A 202 -17.20 -7.77 1.90
CA PRO A 202 -16.96 -8.62 3.08
C PRO A 202 -15.47 -8.86 3.35
N LEU A 203 -14.65 -8.96 2.30
CA LEU A 203 -13.20 -9.14 2.44
C LEU A 203 -12.54 -7.90 3.04
N TYR A 204 -13.03 -6.71 2.66
CA TYR A 204 -12.50 -5.43 3.16
C TYR A 204 -12.87 -5.19 4.63
N GLU A 205 -14.05 -5.64 5.06
CA GLU A 205 -14.46 -5.63 6.47
C GLU A 205 -13.50 -6.48 7.33
N ASP A 206 -13.25 -7.72 6.92
CA ASP A 206 -12.30 -8.63 7.60
C ASP A 206 -10.86 -8.10 7.58
N PHE A 207 -10.42 -7.59 6.43
CA PHE A 207 -9.09 -6.98 6.28
C PHE A 207 -8.91 -5.80 7.23
N THR A 208 -9.90 -4.92 7.33
CA THR A 208 -9.85 -3.74 8.21
C THR A 208 -9.75 -4.16 9.68
N ALA A 209 -10.49 -5.19 10.10
CA ALA A 209 -10.42 -5.72 11.45
C ALA A 209 -9.02 -6.28 11.78
N LEU A 210 -8.47 -7.13 10.92
CA LEU A 210 -7.14 -7.72 11.11
C LEU A 210 -6.01 -6.70 11.04
N SER A 211 -6.10 -5.74 10.10
CA SER A 211 -5.12 -4.66 9.95
C SER A 211 -5.06 -3.81 11.22
N ASN A 212 -6.22 -3.40 11.75
CA ASN A 212 -6.29 -2.64 13.00
C ASN A 212 -5.78 -3.43 14.20
N GLU A 213 -6.11 -4.73 14.31
CA GLU A 213 -5.58 -5.60 15.36
C GLU A 213 -4.04 -5.65 15.33
N ALA A 214 -3.46 -5.73 14.13
CA ALA A 214 -2.02 -5.82 13.93
C ALA A 214 -1.30 -4.55 14.39
N TYR A 215 -1.76 -3.37 13.94
CA TYR A 215 -1.08 -2.10 14.25
C TYR A 215 -1.38 -1.57 15.66
N LYS A 216 -2.48 -1.99 16.30
CA LYS A 216 -2.72 -1.70 17.72
C LYS A 216 -1.65 -2.28 18.64
N GLN A 217 -1.08 -3.44 18.29
CA GLN A 217 0.01 -4.06 19.05
C GLN A 217 1.35 -3.32 18.89
N ASP A 218 1.50 -2.44 17.90
CA ASP A 218 2.64 -1.53 17.77
C ASP A 218 2.39 -0.17 18.45
N GLY A 219 1.24 0.01 19.10
CA GLY A 219 0.91 1.22 19.86
C GLY A 219 0.17 2.30 19.07
N PHE A 220 -0.30 2.00 17.85
CA PHE A 220 -1.16 2.91 17.08
C PHE A 220 -2.65 2.72 17.44
N THR A 221 -3.47 3.75 17.28
CA THR A 221 -4.93 3.64 17.52
C THR A 221 -5.62 2.76 16.49
N ASP A 222 -5.15 2.83 15.25
CA ASP A 222 -5.66 2.17 14.05
C ASP A 222 -4.58 2.18 12.95
N THR A 223 -4.82 1.46 11.86
CA THR A 223 -3.92 1.42 10.70
C THR A 223 -3.74 2.80 10.05
N GLY A 224 -4.76 3.66 10.10
CA GLY A 224 -4.68 5.02 9.55
C GLY A 224 -3.69 5.89 10.32
N ALA A 225 -3.69 5.81 11.66
CA ALA A 225 -2.70 6.49 12.50
C ALA A 225 -1.26 6.02 12.19
N TYR A 226 -1.08 4.72 11.93
CA TYR A 226 0.21 4.20 11.45
C TYR A 226 0.62 4.85 10.11
N TRP A 227 -0.27 4.91 9.12
CA TRP A 227 0.03 5.55 7.83
C TRP A 227 0.35 7.05 7.97
N ARG A 228 -0.43 7.78 8.76
CA ARG A 228 -0.19 9.21 9.02
C ARG A 228 1.13 9.46 9.76
N SER A 229 1.61 8.51 10.56
CA SER A 229 2.88 8.62 11.30
C SER A 229 4.11 8.80 10.40
N TRP A 230 4.06 8.34 9.15
CA TRP A 230 5.18 8.45 8.20
C TRP A 230 5.54 9.91 7.87
N TYR A 231 4.59 10.82 7.98
CA TYR A 231 4.80 12.25 7.76
C TYR A 231 5.43 12.94 8.97
N ASN A 232 5.45 12.29 10.13
CA ASN A 232 6.00 12.80 11.39
C ASN A 232 5.55 14.26 11.68
N SER A 233 4.27 14.54 11.40
CA SER A 233 3.63 15.83 11.65
C SER A 233 2.39 15.61 12.53
N PRO A 234 2.32 16.21 13.74
CA PRO A 234 1.15 16.10 14.61
C PRO A 234 -0.06 16.86 14.06
N THR A 235 0.15 17.83 13.18
CA THR A 235 -0.89 18.66 12.54
C THR A 235 -1.24 18.19 11.13
N PHE A 236 -0.82 16.98 10.74
CA PHE A 236 -0.93 16.50 9.35
C PHE A 236 -2.34 16.62 8.77
N GLU A 237 -3.37 16.26 9.54
CA GLU A 237 -4.77 16.35 9.10
C GLU A 237 -5.23 17.80 8.93
N ASP A 238 -4.86 18.69 9.86
CA ASP A 238 -5.16 20.12 9.79
C ASP A 238 -4.43 20.79 8.61
N ASP A 239 -3.17 20.44 8.38
CA ASP A 239 -2.36 20.95 7.27
C ASP A 239 -3.00 20.60 5.91
N LEU A 240 -3.50 19.37 5.76
CA LEU A 240 -4.22 18.94 4.56
C LEU A 240 -5.56 19.66 4.38
N GLU A 241 -6.33 19.84 5.44
CA GLU A 241 -7.60 20.57 5.41
C GLU A 241 -7.38 22.04 5.00
N HIS A 242 -6.37 22.71 5.56
CA HIS A 242 -6.01 24.08 5.18
C HIS A 242 -5.57 24.20 3.72
N LEU A 243 -4.86 23.20 3.18
CA LEU A 243 -4.51 23.17 1.76
C LEU A 243 -5.75 22.94 0.88
N TYR A 244 -6.64 22.03 1.29
CA TYR A 244 -7.88 21.76 0.55
C TYR A 244 -8.76 23.02 0.47
N GLN A 245 -8.94 23.74 1.57
CA GLN A 245 -9.70 25.00 1.60
C GLN A 245 -9.12 26.08 0.68
N GLN A 246 -7.80 26.13 0.49
CA GLN A 246 -7.18 27.04 -0.48
C GLN A 246 -7.43 26.63 -1.94
N LEU A 247 -7.53 25.32 -2.20
CA LEU A 247 -7.79 24.77 -3.53
C LEU A 247 -9.28 24.75 -3.90
N GLU A 248 -10.16 24.69 -2.90
CA GLU A 248 -11.60 24.56 -3.07
C GLU A 248 -12.20 25.65 -3.98
N PRO A 249 -11.90 26.96 -3.84
CA PRO A 249 -12.46 27.98 -4.74
C PRO A 249 -12.10 27.75 -6.21
N LEU A 250 -10.88 27.28 -6.49
CA LEU A 250 -10.45 26.93 -7.85
C LEU A 250 -11.23 25.71 -8.37
N TYR A 251 -11.31 24.66 -7.55
CA TYR A 251 -12.05 23.44 -7.89
C TYR A 251 -13.53 23.72 -8.14
N LEU A 252 -14.18 24.54 -7.31
CA LEU A 252 -15.60 24.88 -7.47
C LEU A 252 -15.88 25.65 -8.77
N ASN A 253 -14.98 26.55 -9.19
CA ASN A 253 -15.09 27.22 -10.49
C ASN A 253 -14.91 26.25 -11.65
N LEU A 254 -13.90 25.39 -11.59
CA LEU A 254 -13.67 24.33 -12.59
C LEU A 254 -14.88 23.39 -12.68
N HIS A 255 -15.37 22.91 -11.54
CA HIS A 255 -16.55 22.04 -11.43
C HIS A 255 -17.79 22.72 -12.02
N ALA A 256 -18.07 23.98 -11.70
CA ALA A 256 -19.21 24.71 -12.25
C ALA A 256 -19.11 24.90 -13.78
N PHE A 257 -17.92 25.23 -14.29
CA PHE A 257 -17.65 25.36 -15.72
C PHE A 257 -17.85 24.04 -16.47
N VAL A 258 -17.27 22.94 -15.97
CA VAL A 258 -17.42 21.60 -16.53
C VAL A 258 -18.88 21.15 -16.46
N ARG A 259 -19.57 21.35 -15.33
CA ARG A 259 -21.00 21.03 -15.17
C ARG A 259 -21.85 21.75 -16.22
N ARG A 260 -21.55 23.02 -16.52
CA ARG A 260 -22.23 23.76 -17.60
C ARG A 260 -21.97 23.12 -18.97
N ALA A 261 -20.73 22.75 -19.28
CA ALA A 261 -20.40 22.09 -20.55
C ALA A 261 -21.09 20.73 -20.71
N LEU A 262 -21.10 19.91 -19.66
CA LEU A 262 -21.83 18.64 -19.62
C LEU A 262 -23.34 18.85 -19.79
N HIS A 263 -23.92 19.89 -19.17
CA HIS A 263 -25.32 20.24 -19.38
C HIS A 263 -25.61 20.57 -20.85
N ARG A 264 -24.72 21.27 -21.58
CA ARG A 264 -24.93 21.52 -23.02
C ARG A 264 -24.99 20.21 -23.82
N ARG A 265 -24.23 19.19 -23.42
CA ARG A 265 -24.14 17.91 -24.13
C ARG A 265 -25.27 16.94 -23.77
N TYR A 266 -25.52 16.75 -22.48
CA TYR A 266 -26.45 15.74 -21.95
C TYR A 266 -27.84 16.30 -21.63
N GLY A 267 -27.98 17.63 -21.55
CA GLY A 267 -29.25 18.31 -21.29
C GLY A 267 -29.69 18.28 -19.82
N ASP A 268 -30.78 19.00 -19.56
CA ASP A 268 -31.35 19.24 -18.21
C ASP A 268 -31.89 17.95 -17.56
N ARG A 269 -32.26 16.94 -18.37
CA ARG A 269 -32.70 15.63 -17.88
C ARG A 269 -31.62 14.92 -17.05
N TYR A 270 -30.35 15.07 -17.42
CA TYR A 270 -29.25 14.33 -16.82
C TYR A 270 -28.32 15.19 -15.96
N ILE A 271 -28.29 16.51 -16.17
CA ILE A 271 -27.41 17.42 -15.44
C ILE A 271 -28.23 18.51 -14.77
N ASN A 272 -28.23 18.52 -13.43
CA ASN A 272 -28.74 19.65 -12.67
C ASN A 272 -27.63 20.71 -12.52
N LEU A 273 -27.83 21.91 -13.07
CA LEU A 273 -26.86 23.02 -13.01
C LEU A 273 -26.54 23.53 -11.60
N ARG A 274 -27.34 23.14 -10.60
CA ARG A 274 -27.15 23.48 -9.18
C ARG A 274 -26.84 22.26 -8.31
N GLY A 275 -26.76 21.06 -8.90
CA GLY A 275 -26.48 19.80 -8.22
C GLY A 275 -25.06 19.26 -8.49
N PRO A 276 -24.71 18.11 -7.90
CA PRO A 276 -23.47 17.41 -8.23
C PRO A 276 -23.49 16.87 -9.67
N ILE A 277 -22.29 16.63 -10.21
CA ILE A 277 -22.13 15.99 -11.52
C ILE A 277 -22.29 14.46 -11.36
N PRO A 278 -23.04 13.76 -12.24
CA PRO A 278 -23.04 12.29 -12.25
C PRO A 278 -21.63 11.73 -12.50
N ALA A 279 -21.16 10.86 -11.60
CA ALA A 279 -19.76 10.41 -11.55
C ALA A 279 -19.24 9.72 -12.83
N HIS A 280 -20.12 9.09 -13.61
CA HIS A 280 -19.77 8.35 -14.82
C HIS A 280 -19.55 9.24 -16.07
N LEU A 281 -19.59 10.57 -15.94
CA LEU A 281 -19.52 11.51 -17.08
C LEU A 281 -18.20 12.27 -17.18
N LEU A 282 -17.21 11.93 -16.35
CA LEU A 282 -16.00 12.73 -16.19
C LEU A 282 -14.77 12.12 -16.88
N GLY A 283 -14.98 11.15 -17.79
CA GLY A 283 -13.90 10.62 -18.63
C GLY A 283 -13.01 9.57 -17.98
N ASP A 284 -13.33 9.17 -16.75
CA ASP A 284 -12.58 8.22 -15.93
C ASP A 284 -13.55 7.39 -15.07
N MET A 285 -13.15 6.16 -14.70
CA MET A 285 -13.99 5.25 -13.91
C MET A 285 -14.34 5.81 -12.52
N TRP A 286 -13.43 6.58 -11.93
CA TRP A 286 -13.57 7.15 -10.57
C TRP A 286 -13.70 8.67 -10.58
N ALA A 287 -13.79 9.29 -11.75
CA ALA A 287 -13.79 10.74 -11.94
C ALA A 287 -12.60 11.45 -11.29
N GLN A 288 -11.45 10.77 -11.17
CA GLN A 288 -10.26 11.31 -10.50
C GLN A 288 -9.44 12.25 -11.40
N SER A 289 -9.57 12.10 -12.72
CA SER A 289 -9.00 12.96 -13.76
C SER A 289 -10.05 13.25 -14.81
N TRP A 290 -10.11 14.49 -15.31
CA TRP A 290 -11.12 14.97 -16.28
C TRP A 290 -10.51 15.30 -17.64
N GLU A 291 -9.32 14.79 -17.93
CA GLU A 291 -8.61 15.08 -19.19
C GLU A 291 -9.35 14.55 -20.42
N ASN A 292 -9.96 13.36 -20.32
CA ASN A 292 -10.64 12.68 -21.43
C ASN A 292 -11.93 13.38 -21.89
N ILE A 293 -12.37 14.44 -21.21
CA ILE A 293 -13.52 15.28 -21.60
C ILE A 293 -13.08 16.65 -22.13
N TYR A 294 -11.79 16.85 -22.39
CA TYR A 294 -11.23 18.12 -22.86
C TYR A 294 -11.96 18.65 -24.12
N ASP A 295 -12.33 17.76 -25.05
CA ASP A 295 -13.11 18.08 -26.26
C ASP A 295 -14.46 18.77 -25.95
N MET A 296 -15.07 18.49 -24.81
CA MET A 296 -16.36 19.09 -24.41
C MET A 296 -16.19 20.44 -23.69
N VAL A 297 -15.03 20.67 -23.08
CA VAL A 297 -14.78 21.79 -22.17
C VAL A 297 -13.76 22.81 -22.70
N VAL A 298 -13.20 22.58 -23.90
CA VAL A 298 -12.25 23.49 -24.54
C VAL A 298 -12.81 24.93 -24.60
N PRO A 299 -12.13 25.94 -24.00
CA PRO A 299 -12.62 27.31 -23.99
C PRO A 299 -12.59 28.00 -25.36
N PHE A 300 -11.58 27.65 -26.18
CA PHE A 300 -11.34 28.25 -27.50
C PHE A 300 -11.11 27.14 -28.54
N PRO A 301 -12.17 26.55 -29.12
CA PRO A 301 -12.06 25.38 -30.01
C PRO A 301 -11.30 25.64 -31.32
N ASP A 302 -11.24 26.90 -31.77
CA ASP A 302 -10.55 27.28 -33.02
C ASP A 302 -9.02 27.42 -32.85
N LYS A 303 -8.48 27.12 -31.67
CA LYS A 303 -7.04 27.12 -31.38
C LYS A 303 -6.46 25.70 -31.49
N PRO A 304 -5.12 25.56 -31.67
CA PRO A 304 -4.50 24.24 -31.74
C PRO A 304 -4.89 23.35 -30.57
N ASN A 305 -5.24 22.10 -30.86
CA ASN A 305 -5.55 21.13 -29.82
C ASN A 305 -4.28 20.77 -29.03
N LEU A 306 -4.42 20.67 -27.71
CA LEU A 306 -3.33 20.29 -26.80
C LEU A 306 -3.33 18.78 -26.51
N ASP A 307 -4.43 18.09 -26.79
CA ASP A 307 -4.47 16.63 -26.78
C ASP A 307 -3.78 16.08 -28.04
N VAL A 308 -2.65 15.40 -27.81
CA VAL A 308 -1.77 14.86 -28.85
C VAL A 308 -2.02 13.37 -29.14
N THR A 309 -3.04 12.75 -28.53
CA THR A 309 -3.33 11.32 -28.70
C THR A 309 -3.52 10.95 -30.17
N SER A 310 -4.27 11.77 -30.92
CA SER A 310 -4.46 11.56 -32.36
C SER A 310 -3.19 11.69 -33.19
N THR A 311 -2.22 12.50 -32.74
CA THR A 311 -0.93 12.68 -33.41
C THR A 311 0.00 11.49 -33.16
N MET A 312 -0.08 10.85 -31.99
CA MET A 312 0.70 9.65 -31.67
C MET A 312 0.20 8.40 -32.42
N LEU A 313 -1.06 8.39 -32.87
CA LEU A 313 -1.65 7.29 -33.64
C LEU A 313 -1.37 7.38 -35.16
N GLN A 314 -0.83 8.50 -35.65
CA GLN A 314 -0.46 8.72 -37.05
C GLN A 314 0.91 8.14 -37.38
#